data_AF-A0A7X0A373-F1
#
_entry.id   AF-A0A7X0A373-F1
#
_cell.length_a   1.000
_cell.length_b   1.000
_cell.length_c   1.000
_cell.angle_alpha   90.00
_cell.angle_beta   90.00
_cell.angle_gamma   90.00
#
_symmetry.space_group_name_H-M   'P 1'
#
loop_
_entity.id
_entity.type
_entity.pdbx_description
1 polymer ?
#
loop_
_entity_poly.entity_id
_entity_poly.type
_entity_poly.pdbx_seq_one_letter_code
_entity_poly.pdbx_strand_id
1 'polypeptide(L)'
;MQTKQAPLERIIVLFVPWALAALLGSDYELSYIIAWLGSFLIFFLTLTGWVKPIPDDRSVAEQLMRPIFLVQIIFAGYMACTSIFYFMDVLGYQNFEKVSTTLVDQDRLQHVAQCQRYYCLGHAAFVTGILMFMDYGTKSKYHISQDKLANLLMMFAVVSFPASILFIRIPGLSQFANQFSSLSFIAGTLALAFAIPLKKIGNTLICIAFYFFNFYQALISGFKEPIIISVLVLGIFLYPNYKKLVAGIFIPILLLLFMFLPTYNRIFRQNAWSGDASADEATQLALDAALGNGDAGDVEDSNWGFLVYRLSEIDMFIKFTQSTPKTVDFYGSKLLEQSAMAVIPRIFWPDKPSTEELIMERVYDAGVINRNSTVSAKPAFIVDAYLTFGGLGIFVTMLIYGAVAQIISVKAEKLFGGYILGTALIFSGLFQIMWRGLSFEFLINTVFWSYISMLVIHKILTMSNILKEI
;
A
#
# COMPACT_ATOMS: atom_id res chain seq x y z
N MET A 1 -1.72 6.38 31.55
CA MET A 1 -1.83 7.59 30.73
C MET A 1 -3.17 7.52 30.00
N GLN A 2 -4.11 8.41 30.30
CA GLN A 2 -5.43 8.40 29.64
C GLN A 2 -5.25 8.84 28.20
N THR A 3 -5.58 7.98 27.24
CA THR A 3 -5.72 8.33 25.83
C THR A 3 -6.93 9.25 25.69
N LYS A 4 -6.72 10.56 25.90
CA LYS A 4 -7.76 11.56 25.65
C LYS A 4 -8.16 11.43 24.18
N GLN A 5 -9.45 11.18 23.95
CA GLN A 5 -10.00 11.24 22.60
C GLN A 5 -9.69 12.61 22.00
N ALA A 6 -9.46 12.65 20.69
CA ALA A 6 -9.23 13.91 20.01
C ALA A 6 -10.48 14.79 20.17
N PRO A 7 -10.34 16.08 20.54
CA PRO A 7 -11.46 17.01 20.52
C PRO A 7 -12.10 17.03 19.13
N LEU A 8 -13.43 17.01 19.07
CA LEU A 8 -14.18 16.94 17.82
C LEU A 8 -13.81 18.11 16.89
N GLU A 9 -13.54 19.29 17.45
CA GLU A 9 -13.15 20.49 16.73
C GLU A 9 -11.86 20.26 15.93
N ARG A 10 -10.89 19.54 16.51
CA ARG A 10 -9.63 19.23 15.83
C ARG A 10 -9.81 18.21 14.70
N ILE A 11 -10.74 17.28 14.86
CA ILE A 11 -11.11 16.35 13.79
C ILE A 11 -11.77 17.11 12.64
N ILE A 12 -12.68 18.03 12.92
CA ILE A 12 -13.35 18.85 11.91
C ILE A 12 -12.34 19.64 11.07
N VAL A 13 -11.26 20.15 11.67
CA VAL A 13 -10.21 20.87 10.94
C VAL A 13 -9.58 20.04 9.82
N LEU A 14 -9.54 18.71 9.93
CA LEU A 14 -9.03 17.83 8.86
C LEU A 14 -9.86 17.91 7.57
N PHE A 15 -11.14 18.28 7.67
CA PHE A 15 -12.06 18.37 6.52
C PHE A 15 -12.15 19.77 5.92
N VAL A 16 -11.55 20.79 6.57
CA VAL A 16 -11.57 22.17 6.10
C VAL A 16 -10.97 22.32 4.69
N PRO A 17 -9.82 21.71 4.34
CA PRO A 17 -9.27 21.85 2.99
C PRO A 17 -10.20 21.32 1.90
N TRP A 18 -10.84 20.16 2.15
CA TRP A 18 -11.84 19.61 1.23
C TRP A 18 -13.05 20.55 1.09
N ALA A 19 -13.57 21.08 2.20
CA ALA A 19 -14.71 21.98 2.18
C ALA A 19 -14.40 23.27 1.41
N LEU A 20 -13.24 23.89 1.66
CA LEU A 20 -12.78 25.09 0.93
C LEU A 20 -12.61 24.81 -0.57
N ALA A 21 -11.97 23.70 -0.92
CA ALA A 21 -11.80 23.29 -2.31
C ALA A 21 -13.16 23.07 -3.00
N ALA A 22 -14.13 22.47 -2.31
CA ALA A 22 -15.48 22.26 -2.84
C ALA A 22 -16.25 23.57 -3.04
N LEU A 23 -16.15 24.51 -2.09
CA LEU A 23 -16.76 25.85 -2.21
C LEU A 23 -16.20 26.64 -3.39
N LEU A 24 -14.91 26.48 -3.66
CA LEU A 24 -14.22 27.10 -4.80
C LEU A 24 -14.23 26.22 -6.06
N GLY A 25 -15.16 25.26 -6.15
CA GLY A 25 -15.21 24.28 -7.23
C GLY A 25 -15.43 24.86 -8.64
N SER A 26 -15.80 26.13 -8.76
CA SER A 26 -15.88 26.86 -10.03
C SER A 26 -14.53 27.27 -10.60
N ASP A 27 -13.50 27.40 -9.76
CA ASP A 27 -12.11 27.63 -10.16
C ASP A 27 -11.35 26.32 -10.01
N TYR A 28 -11.17 25.61 -11.13
CA TYR A 28 -10.63 24.24 -11.11
C TYR A 28 -9.18 24.19 -10.64
N GLU A 29 -8.35 25.17 -11.02
CA GLU A 29 -6.95 25.25 -10.60
C GLU A 29 -6.84 25.52 -9.11
N LEU A 30 -7.55 26.54 -8.62
CA LEU A 30 -7.54 26.90 -7.20
C LEU A 30 -8.11 25.78 -6.34
N SER A 31 -9.23 25.19 -6.77
CA SER A 31 -9.87 24.06 -6.10
C SER A 31 -8.93 22.86 -6.00
N TYR A 32 -8.23 22.52 -7.09
CA TYR A 32 -7.24 21.46 -7.11
C TYR A 32 -6.10 21.75 -6.12
N ILE A 33 -5.49 22.95 -6.18
CA ILE A 33 -4.34 23.32 -5.34
C ILE A 33 -4.72 23.28 -3.86
N ILE A 34 -5.91 23.79 -3.48
CA ILE A 34 -6.37 23.75 -2.09
C ILE A 34 -6.54 22.31 -1.61
N ALA A 35 -7.13 21.43 -2.42
CA ALA A 35 -7.30 20.01 -2.07
C ALA A 35 -5.94 19.29 -1.98
N TRP A 36 -5.02 19.56 -2.91
CA TRP A 36 -3.67 18.98 -2.93
C TRP A 36 -2.83 19.42 -1.73
N LEU A 37 -2.73 20.73 -1.47
CA LEU A 37 -2.09 21.27 -0.26
C LEU A 37 -2.81 20.80 1.02
N GLY A 38 -4.11 20.58 0.95
CA GLY A 38 -4.93 20.03 2.02
C GLY A 38 -4.42 18.70 2.55
N SER A 39 -3.99 17.78 1.67
CA SER A 39 -3.39 16.52 2.09
C SER A 39 -2.07 16.69 2.85
N PHE A 40 -1.24 17.67 2.46
CA PHE A 40 -0.03 18.02 3.22
C PHE A 40 -0.36 18.64 4.58
N LEU A 41 -1.40 19.47 4.65
CA LEU A 41 -1.87 20.01 5.93
C LEU A 41 -2.38 18.87 6.84
N ILE A 42 -3.13 17.91 6.32
CA ILE A 42 -3.60 16.73 7.08
C ILE A 42 -2.39 15.97 7.62
N PHE A 43 -1.36 15.70 6.80
CA PHE A 43 -0.11 15.10 7.28
C PHE A 43 0.51 15.91 8.41
N PHE A 44 0.68 17.21 8.23
CA PHE A 44 1.29 18.07 9.23
C PHE A 44 0.53 18.04 10.56
N LEU A 45 -0.79 18.20 10.54
CA LEU A 45 -1.62 18.23 11.75
C LEU A 45 -1.66 16.88 12.49
N THR A 46 -1.61 15.77 11.75
CA THR A 46 -1.73 14.43 12.35
C THR A 46 -0.39 13.90 12.83
N LEU A 47 0.68 14.12 12.06
CA LEU A 47 2.04 13.66 12.36
C LEU A 47 2.79 14.54 13.39
N THR A 48 2.31 15.77 13.65
CA THR A 48 2.78 16.58 14.78
C THR A 48 2.08 16.23 16.10
N GLY A 49 1.04 15.39 16.05
CA GLY A 49 0.20 15.09 17.20
C GLY A 49 -0.74 16.23 17.61
N TRP A 50 -0.92 17.25 16.75
CA TRP A 50 -1.80 18.38 17.05
C TRP A 50 -3.25 17.94 17.19
N VAL A 51 -3.76 17.06 16.30
CA VAL A 51 -5.14 16.55 16.41
C VAL A 51 -5.30 15.61 17.61
N LYS A 52 -4.43 14.60 17.69
CA LYS A 52 -4.36 13.64 18.79
C LYS A 52 -2.89 13.36 19.08
N PRO A 53 -2.45 13.36 20.35
CA PRO A 53 -1.07 13.03 20.69
C PRO A 53 -0.67 11.68 20.12
N ILE A 54 0.49 11.67 19.46
CA ILE A 54 1.13 10.44 18.98
C ILE A 54 1.58 9.62 20.19
N PRO A 55 1.55 8.29 20.12
CA PRO A 55 2.06 7.45 21.20
C PRO A 55 3.50 7.82 21.56
N ASP A 56 3.76 7.96 22.85
CA ASP A 56 5.05 8.35 23.42
C ASP A 56 5.85 7.15 23.94
N ASP A 57 5.37 5.92 23.68
CA ASP A 57 6.06 4.69 24.06
C ASP A 57 7.37 4.47 23.31
N ARG A 58 7.56 5.13 22.17
CA ARG A 58 8.72 5.04 21.29
C ARG A 58 8.98 6.36 20.58
N SER A 59 10.23 6.57 20.15
CA SER A 59 10.54 7.68 19.25
C SER A 59 9.79 7.52 17.92
N VAL A 60 9.50 8.63 17.22
CA VAL A 60 8.78 8.61 15.93
C VAL A 60 9.43 7.65 14.93
N ALA A 61 10.77 7.66 14.83
CA ALA A 61 11.52 6.79 13.95
C ALA A 61 11.33 5.29 14.26
N GLU A 62 11.11 4.94 15.52
CA GLU A 62 10.96 3.56 15.99
C GLU A 62 9.52 3.04 15.93
N GLN A 63 8.56 3.87 15.54
CA GLN A 63 7.14 3.48 15.39
C GLN A 63 6.57 3.73 13.98
N LEU A 64 7.44 3.96 12.99
CA LEU A 64 7.07 4.28 11.60
C LEU A 64 6.15 3.26 10.93
N MET A 65 6.15 1.99 11.36
CA MET A 65 5.29 0.96 10.77
C MET A 65 3.83 1.02 11.26
N ARG A 66 3.51 1.87 12.25
CA ARG A 66 2.12 2.04 12.71
C ARG A 66 1.27 2.69 11.60
N PRO A 67 -0.05 2.39 11.53
CA PRO A 67 -0.93 2.90 10.47
C PRO A 67 -0.90 4.42 10.30
N ILE A 68 -0.82 5.18 11.40
CA ILE A 68 -0.74 6.64 11.37
C ILE A 68 0.48 7.17 10.60
N PHE A 69 1.56 6.40 10.50
CA PHE A 69 2.75 6.75 9.73
C PHE A 69 2.72 6.06 8.38
N LEU A 70 3.08 4.77 8.32
CA LEU A 70 3.33 4.10 7.05
C LEU A 70 2.10 4.03 6.15
N VAL A 71 0.96 3.61 6.70
CA VAL A 71 -0.26 3.44 5.89
C VAL A 71 -0.78 4.79 5.42
N GLN A 72 -0.79 5.82 6.29
CA GLN A 72 -1.14 7.18 5.90
C GLN A 72 -0.20 7.73 4.82
N ILE A 73 1.12 7.56 4.98
CA ILE A 73 2.13 8.05 4.04
C ILE A 73 1.97 7.37 2.68
N ILE A 74 1.80 6.05 2.64
CA ILE A 74 1.63 5.32 1.37
C ILE A 74 0.30 5.71 0.74
N PHE A 75 -0.80 5.70 1.49
CA PHE A 75 -2.13 6.03 0.95
C PHE A 75 -2.17 7.43 0.35
N ALA A 76 -1.88 8.47 1.14
CA ALA A 76 -2.00 9.84 0.67
C ALA A 76 -0.82 10.27 -0.21
N GLY A 77 0.38 9.72 0.02
CA GLY A 77 1.52 9.92 -0.86
C GLY A 77 1.23 9.41 -2.27
N TYR A 78 0.70 8.20 -2.40
CA TYR A 78 0.43 7.58 -3.70
C TYR A 78 -0.86 8.08 -4.37
N MET A 79 -1.91 8.41 -3.61
CA MET A 79 -3.17 8.85 -4.20
C MET A 79 -3.22 10.36 -4.37
N ALA A 80 -2.90 11.12 -3.33
CA ALA A 80 -3.14 12.56 -3.30
C ALA A 80 -1.92 13.41 -3.71
N CYS A 81 -0.70 12.99 -3.38
CA CYS A 81 0.49 13.82 -3.64
C CYS A 81 0.99 13.70 -5.09
N THR A 82 0.98 12.49 -5.66
CA THR A 82 1.52 12.20 -7.01
C THR A 82 0.65 12.72 -8.15
N SER A 83 -0.62 13.07 -7.89
CA SER A 83 -1.52 13.64 -8.90
C SER A 83 -1.05 14.96 -9.49
N ILE A 84 -0.09 15.64 -8.84
CA ILE A 84 0.48 16.91 -9.32
C ILE A 84 1.07 16.81 -10.73
N PHE A 85 1.69 15.69 -11.08
CA PHE A 85 2.25 15.50 -12.42
C PHE A 85 1.15 15.45 -13.47
N TYR A 86 0.06 14.76 -13.17
CA TYR A 86 -1.12 14.73 -14.05
C TYR A 86 -1.79 16.09 -14.17
N PHE A 87 -1.91 16.83 -13.08
CA PHE A 87 -2.43 18.19 -13.12
C PHE A 87 -1.56 19.11 -13.98
N MET A 88 -0.23 19.03 -13.84
CA MET A 88 0.71 19.77 -14.67
C MET A 88 0.58 19.40 -16.16
N ASP A 89 0.43 18.11 -16.47
CA ASP A 89 0.20 17.62 -17.85
C ASP A 89 -1.06 18.24 -18.46
N VAL A 90 -2.16 18.29 -17.70
CA VAL A 90 -3.43 18.90 -18.14
C VAL A 90 -3.30 20.41 -18.34
N LEU A 91 -2.43 21.09 -17.59
CA LEU A 91 -2.10 22.50 -17.80
C LEU A 91 -1.14 22.75 -18.97
N GLY A 92 -0.74 21.72 -19.70
CA GLY A 92 0.15 21.80 -20.86
C GLY A 92 1.64 21.83 -20.51
N TYR A 93 2.02 21.32 -19.33
CA TYR A 93 3.43 21.12 -19.00
C TYR A 93 3.91 19.75 -19.47
N GLN A 94 5.13 19.70 -20.02
CA GLN A 94 5.86 18.48 -20.31
C GLN A 94 7.27 18.63 -19.77
N ASN A 95 7.75 17.66 -18.99
CA ASN A 95 9.05 17.72 -18.31
C ASN A 95 9.28 19.05 -17.55
N PHE A 96 8.25 19.54 -16.86
CA PHE A 96 8.25 20.82 -16.13
C PHE A 96 8.36 22.09 -16.99
N GLU A 97 8.29 21.98 -18.31
CA GLU A 97 8.27 23.12 -19.23
C GLU A 97 6.88 23.30 -19.83
N LYS A 98 6.39 24.55 -19.89
CA LYS A 98 5.08 24.85 -20.47
C LYS A 98 5.18 24.85 -21.99
N VAL A 99 4.45 23.96 -22.64
CA VAL A 99 4.42 23.84 -24.09
C VAL A 99 3.43 24.87 -24.64
N SER A 100 3.92 25.83 -25.43
CA SER A 100 3.15 26.98 -25.90
C SER A 100 2.00 26.64 -26.87
N THR A 101 2.01 25.43 -27.44
CA THR A 101 1.06 24.99 -28.47
C THR A 101 -0.11 24.16 -27.92
N THR A 102 -0.09 23.77 -26.64
CA THR A 102 -1.13 22.93 -26.05
C THR A 102 -2.21 23.79 -25.40
N LEU A 103 -3.45 23.71 -25.89
CA LEU A 103 -4.60 24.33 -25.26
C LEU A 103 -5.02 23.51 -24.03
N VAL A 104 -5.32 24.19 -22.92
CA VAL A 104 -5.78 23.54 -21.68
C VAL A 104 -7.20 23.03 -21.87
N ASP A 105 -7.37 21.72 -21.72
CA ASP A 105 -8.68 21.06 -21.71
C ASP A 105 -9.39 21.34 -20.38
N GLN A 106 -10.37 22.25 -20.42
CA GLN A 106 -11.13 22.68 -19.25
C GLN A 106 -12.00 21.57 -18.65
N ASP A 107 -12.52 20.67 -19.49
CA ASP A 107 -13.35 19.54 -19.02
C ASP A 107 -12.48 18.55 -18.26
N ARG A 108 -11.29 18.22 -18.81
CA ARG A 108 -10.32 17.36 -18.13
C ARG A 108 -9.84 18.01 -16.82
N LEU A 109 -9.56 19.31 -16.82
CA LEU A 109 -9.15 20.06 -15.63
C LEU A 109 -10.24 20.03 -14.53
N GLN A 110 -11.50 20.18 -14.89
CA GLN A 110 -12.64 20.06 -13.97
C GLN A 110 -12.65 18.69 -13.27
N HIS A 111 -12.48 17.60 -14.03
CA HIS A 111 -12.48 16.25 -13.49
C HIS A 111 -11.26 15.97 -12.61
N VAL A 112 -10.07 16.46 -12.98
CA VAL A 112 -8.87 16.39 -12.14
C VAL A 112 -9.09 17.08 -10.80
N ALA A 113 -9.62 18.31 -10.82
CA ALA A 113 -9.94 19.03 -9.59
C ALA A 113 -10.97 18.27 -8.74
N GLN A 114 -12.00 17.69 -9.36
CA GLN A 114 -13.00 16.89 -8.65
C GLN A 114 -12.41 15.64 -7.99
N CYS A 115 -11.61 14.85 -8.71
CA CYS A 115 -10.96 13.67 -8.17
C CYS A 115 -9.97 14.02 -7.05
N GLN A 116 -9.24 15.13 -7.17
CA GLN A 116 -8.35 15.59 -6.10
C GLN A 116 -9.11 16.00 -4.83
N ARG A 117 -10.28 16.66 -4.97
CA ARG A 117 -11.16 16.92 -3.82
C ARG A 117 -11.59 15.62 -3.14
N TYR A 118 -11.93 14.60 -3.92
CA TYR A 118 -12.27 13.28 -3.37
C TYR A 118 -11.09 12.59 -2.68
N TYR A 119 -9.87 12.70 -3.20
CA TYR A 119 -8.68 12.23 -2.52
C TYR A 119 -8.44 12.96 -1.19
N CYS A 120 -8.64 14.28 -1.15
CA CYS A 120 -8.54 15.06 0.09
C CYS A 120 -9.60 14.62 1.13
N LEU A 121 -10.86 14.44 0.71
CA LEU A 121 -11.94 13.91 1.56
C LEU A 121 -11.59 12.52 2.09
N GLY A 122 -11.12 11.63 1.20
CA GLY A 122 -10.73 10.27 1.54
C GLY A 122 -9.57 10.24 2.53
N HIS A 123 -8.59 11.13 2.38
CA HIS A 123 -7.46 11.27 3.31
C HIS A 123 -7.91 11.73 4.69
N ALA A 124 -8.75 12.76 4.77
CA ALA A 124 -9.30 13.26 6.03
C ALA A 124 -10.13 12.18 6.76
N ALA A 125 -11.02 11.50 6.04
CA ALA A 125 -11.83 10.40 6.57
C ALA A 125 -10.97 9.23 7.04
N PHE A 126 -10.00 8.80 6.22
CA PHE A 126 -9.07 7.73 6.55
C PHE A 126 -8.31 7.98 7.84
N VAL A 127 -7.69 9.16 7.97
CA VAL A 127 -6.92 9.48 9.16
C VAL A 127 -7.83 9.68 10.36
N THR A 128 -9.03 10.23 10.19
CA THR A 128 -10.03 10.28 11.27
C THR A 128 -10.32 8.88 11.82
N GLY A 129 -10.50 7.89 10.94
CA GLY A 129 -10.70 6.49 11.34
C GLY A 129 -9.53 5.93 12.14
N ILE A 130 -8.30 6.19 11.69
CA ILE A 130 -7.09 5.83 12.45
C ILE A 130 -7.11 6.50 13.84
N LEU A 131 -7.28 7.81 13.89
CA LEU A 131 -7.19 8.57 15.14
C LEU A 131 -8.25 8.15 16.16
N MET A 132 -9.46 7.79 15.73
CA MET A 132 -10.53 7.29 16.60
C MET A 132 -10.10 6.05 17.41
N PHE A 133 -9.41 5.10 16.78
CA PHE A 133 -9.00 3.85 17.39
C PHE A 133 -7.52 3.78 17.77
N MET A 134 -6.80 4.91 17.68
CA MET A 134 -5.40 5.01 18.07
C MET A 134 -5.27 4.95 19.60
N ASP A 135 -5.09 3.74 20.13
CA ASP A 135 -4.88 3.47 21.55
C ASP A 135 -3.78 2.40 21.76
N TYR A 136 -2.58 2.88 22.04
CA TYR A 136 -1.41 2.05 22.31
C TYR A 136 -1.04 1.99 23.81
N GLY A 137 -1.86 2.58 24.68
CA GLY A 137 -1.60 2.62 26.13
C GLY A 137 -1.86 1.32 26.87
N THR A 138 -2.21 0.24 26.16
CA THR A 138 -2.54 -1.04 26.80
C THR A 138 -1.26 -1.78 27.15
N LYS A 139 -1.11 -2.16 28.44
CA LYS A 139 0.04 -2.95 28.90
C LYS A 139 0.11 -4.25 28.09
N SER A 140 1.30 -4.51 27.53
CA SER A 140 1.59 -5.76 26.85
C SER A 140 1.31 -6.93 27.78
N LYS A 141 0.59 -7.95 27.31
CA LYS A 141 0.37 -9.19 28.07
C LYS A 141 1.51 -10.19 27.93
N TYR A 142 2.33 -10.03 26.89
CA TYR A 142 3.36 -11.00 26.53
C TYR A 142 4.73 -10.31 26.44
N HIS A 143 5.78 -11.00 26.86
CA HIS A 143 7.15 -10.51 26.75
C HIS A 143 8.05 -11.51 26.03
N ILE A 144 8.91 -10.99 25.13
CA ILE A 144 9.99 -11.74 24.49
C ILE A 144 11.29 -10.98 24.71
N SER A 145 12.31 -11.72 25.13
CA SER A 145 13.64 -11.18 25.37
C SER A 145 14.32 -10.79 24.05
N GLN A 146 15.03 -9.67 24.04
CA GLN A 146 15.62 -9.08 22.82
C GLN A 146 16.64 -10.01 22.14
N ASP A 147 17.36 -10.82 22.92
CA ASP A 147 18.33 -11.82 22.46
C ASP A 147 17.67 -12.94 21.63
N LYS A 148 16.40 -13.26 21.91
CA LYS A 148 15.62 -14.28 21.19
C LYS A 148 14.83 -13.72 20.04
N LEU A 149 14.60 -12.40 20.01
CA LEU A 149 13.79 -11.74 18.99
C LEU A 149 14.35 -11.94 17.58
N ALA A 150 15.66 -11.74 17.38
CA ALA A 150 16.28 -11.94 16.06
C ALA A 150 16.15 -13.39 15.57
N ASN A 151 16.33 -14.37 16.47
CA ASN A 151 16.16 -15.79 16.15
C ASN A 151 14.68 -16.12 15.81
N LEU A 152 13.73 -15.51 16.52
CA LEU A 152 12.30 -15.66 16.25
C LEU A 152 11.94 -15.09 14.87
N LEU A 153 12.41 -13.89 14.53
CA LEU A 153 12.20 -13.28 13.22
C LEU A 153 12.79 -14.15 12.10
N MET A 154 13.99 -14.68 12.30
CA MET A 154 14.61 -15.61 11.36
C MET A 154 13.78 -16.89 11.21
N MET A 155 13.28 -17.46 12.32
CA MET A 155 12.40 -18.63 12.28
C MET A 155 11.12 -18.33 11.48
N PHE A 156 10.50 -17.16 11.67
CA PHE A 156 9.35 -16.73 10.86
C PHE A 156 9.69 -16.70 9.37
N ALA A 157 10.83 -16.15 8.98
CA ALA A 157 11.27 -16.15 7.58
C ALA A 157 11.45 -17.57 7.03
N VAL A 158 12.16 -18.43 7.77
CA VAL A 158 12.49 -19.80 7.32
C VAL A 158 11.27 -20.70 7.26
N VAL A 159 10.31 -20.56 8.19
CA VAL A 159 9.13 -21.43 8.26
C VAL A 159 8.01 -20.94 7.35
N SER A 160 7.81 -19.62 7.23
CA SER A 160 6.65 -19.08 6.51
C SER A 160 6.75 -19.28 5.01
N PHE A 161 7.96 -19.23 4.43
CA PHE A 161 8.12 -19.43 2.98
C PHE A 161 7.78 -20.87 2.54
N PRO A 162 8.34 -21.95 3.12
CA PRO A 162 7.91 -23.31 2.83
C PRO A 162 6.42 -23.54 3.10
N ALA A 163 5.87 -22.95 4.17
CA ALA A 163 4.44 -23.03 4.45
C ALA A 163 3.61 -22.41 3.31
N SER A 164 4.04 -21.28 2.75
CA SER A 164 3.37 -20.67 1.60
C SER A 164 3.36 -21.59 0.37
N ILE A 165 4.48 -22.26 0.07
CA ILE A 165 4.59 -23.22 -1.04
C ILE A 165 3.64 -24.40 -0.79
N LEU A 166 3.61 -24.93 0.43
CA LEU A 166 2.70 -26.02 0.81
C LEU A 166 1.23 -25.61 0.63
N PHE A 167 0.87 -24.40 1.07
CA PHE A 167 -0.50 -23.87 0.96
C PHE A 167 -0.96 -23.68 -0.49
N ILE A 168 -0.05 -23.40 -1.43
CA ILE A 168 -0.40 -23.35 -2.87
C ILE A 168 -0.79 -24.74 -3.38
N ARG A 169 -0.19 -25.81 -2.86
CA ARG A 169 -0.44 -27.18 -3.32
C ARG A 169 -1.74 -27.78 -2.77
N ILE A 170 -2.26 -27.26 -1.67
CA ILE A 170 -3.46 -27.78 -1.01
C ILE A 170 -4.68 -26.93 -1.43
N PRO A 171 -5.68 -27.53 -2.10
CA PRO A 171 -6.90 -26.82 -2.46
C PRO A 171 -7.57 -26.16 -1.25
N GLY A 172 -7.94 -24.89 -1.38
CA GLY A 172 -8.57 -24.12 -0.31
C GLY A 172 -7.60 -23.39 0.64
N LEU A 173 -6.30 -23.71 0.64
CA LEU A 173 -5.31 -23.01 1.46
C LEU A 173 -4.55 -21.90 0.72
N SER A 174 -4.79 -21.71 -0.58
CA SER A 174 -4.12 -20.70 -1.39
C SER A 174 -4.24 -19.26 -0.84
N GLN A 175 -5.30 -18.95 -0.08
CA GLN A 175 -5.46 -17.66 0.59
C GLN A 175 -4.35 -17.36 1.60
N PHE A 176 -3.85 -18.40 2.28
CA PHE A 176 -2.77 -18.30 3.24
C PHE A 176 -1.40 -18.16 2.56
N ALA A 177 -1.24 -18.65 1.33
CA ALA A 177 0.03 -18.65 0.64
C ALA A 177 0.61 -17.24 0.48
N ASN A 178 -0.19 -16.30 -0.06
CA ASN A 178 0.24 -14.92 -0.25
C ASN A 178 0.62 -14.25 1.07
N GLN A 179 -0.13 -14.51 2.14
CA GLN A 179 0.10 -13.95 3.46
C GLN A 179 1.39 -14.45 4.09
N PHE A 180 1.64 -15.76 4.00
CA PHE A 180 2.86 -16.37 4.53
C PHE A 180 4.09 -16.03 3.70
N SER A 181 3.93 -15.81 2.39
CA SER A 181 4.98 -15.26 1.54
C SER A 181 5.36 -13.84 1.95
N SER A 182 4.39 -12.93 2.09
CA SER A 182 4.62 -11.56 2.59
C SER A 182 5.18 -11.54 4.02
N LEU A 183 4.69 -12.42 4.90
CA LEU A 183 5.21 -12.56 6.26
C LEU A 183 6.67 -13.01 6.26
N SER A 184 7.01 -14.00 5.43
CA SER A 184 8.41 -14.45 5.28
C SER A 184 9.31 -13.30 4.82
N PHE A 185 8.84 -12.55 3.84
CA PHE A 185 9.56 -11.43 3.28
C PHE A 185 9.88 -10.37 4.35
N ILE A 186 8.85 -9.87 5.04
CA ILE A 186 9.02 -8.87 6.10
C ILE A 186 9.85 -9.44 7.26
N ALA A 187 9.62 -10.69 7.65
CA ALA A 187 10.40 -11.34 8.70
C ALA A 187 11.89 -11.43 8.36
N GLY A 188 12.24 -11.77 7.12
CA GLY A 188 13.62 -11.86 6.64
C GLY A 188 14.31 -10.49 6.65
N THR A 189 13.62 -9.46 6.16
CA THR A 189 14.14 -8.09 6.17
C THR A 189 14.34 -7.56 7.60
N LEU A 190 13.39 -7.81 8.51
CA LEU A 190 13.54 -7.46 9.92
C LEU A 190 14.66 -8.25 10.59
N ALA A 191 14.76 -9.56 10.35
CA ALA A 191 15.81 -10.39 10.90
C ALA A 191 17.20 -9.86 10.53
N LEU A 192 17.39 -9.44 9.27
CA LEU A 192 18.62 -8.78 8.83
C LEU A 192 18.85 -7.45 9.55
N ALA A 193 17.83 -6.59 9.62
CA ALA A 193 17.93 -5.28 10.26
C ALA A 193 18.31 -5.37 11.74
N PHE A 194 17.89 -6.43 12.44
CA PHE A 194 18.28 -6.70 13.83
C PHE A 194 19.61 -7.46 13.95
N ALA A 195 19.96 -8.32 13.01
CA ALA A 195 21.22 -9.08 13.04
C ALA A 195 22.45 -8.18 12.86
N ILE A 196 22.36 -7.14 12.00
CA ILE A 196 23.47 -6.22 11.72
C ILE A 196 23.96 -5.51 13.01
N PRO A 197 23.10 -4.81 13.79
CA PRO A 197 23.53 -4.19 15.05
C PRO A 197 24.05 -5.17 16.11
N LEU A 198 23.55 -6.40 16.12
CA LEU A 198 23.97 -7.44 17.07
C LEU A 198 25.37 -8.01 16.80
N LYS A 199 25.98 -7.68 15.66
CA LYS A 199 27.35 -8.10 15.26
C LYS A 199 27.60 -9.61 15.29
N LYS A 200 26.56 -10.43 15.19
CA LYS A 200 26.67 -11.89 15.11
C LYS A 200 26.87 -12.32 13.66
N ILE A 201 28.13 -12.39 13.22
CA ILE A 201 28.52 -12.61 11.82
C ILE A 201 27.75 -13.77 11.16
N GLY A 202 27.66 -14.93 11.81
CA GLY A 202 26.95 -16.08 11.26
C GLY A 202 25.47 -15.80 10.98
N ASN A 203 24.75 -15.23 11.94
CA ASN A 203 23.34 -14.87 11.78
C ASN A 203 23.17 -13.79 10.70
N THR A 204 24.07 -12.80 10.67
CA THR A 204 24.03 -11.73 9.67
C THR A 204 24.22 -12.29 8.27
N LEU A 205 25.17 -13.21 8.05
CA LEU A 205 25.38 -13.86 6.75
C LEU A 205 24.15 -14.64 6.28
N ILE A 206 23.52 -15.41 7.17
CA ILE A 206 22.27 -16.13 6.87
C ILE A 206 21.16 -15.15 6.49
N CYS A 207 20.98 -14.07 7.27
CA CYS A 207 19.95 -13.07 6.99
C CYS A 207 20.22 -12.31 5.69
N ILE A 208 21.48 -12.05 5.36
CA ILE A 208 21.89 -11.44 4.08
C ILE A 208 21.50 -12.37 2.92
N ALA A 209 21.82 -13.67 3.02
CA ALA A 209 21.47 -14.65 2.00
C ALA A 209 19.95 -14.73 1.79
N PHE A 210 19.16 -14.77 2.88
CA PHE A 210 17.70 -14.76 2.79
C PHE A 210 17.15 -13.46 2.19
N TYR A 211 17.70 -12.32 2.58
CA TYR A 211 17.29 -11.03 2.03
C TYR A 211 17.52 -10.97 0.52
N PHE A 212 18.71 -11.35 0.04
CA PHE A 212 19.01 -11.36 -1.39
C PHE A 212 18.19 -12.41 -2.16
N PHE A 213 17.92 -13.58 -1.57
CA PHE A 213 17.03 -14.57 -2.16
C PHE A 213 15.61 -14.01 -2.35
N ASN A 214 15.04 -13.42 -1.30
CA ASN A 214 13.71 -12.80 -1.34
C ASN A 214 13.66 -11.61 -2.31
N PHE A 215 14.73 -10.82 -2.37
CA PHE A 215 14.87 -9.70 -3.30
C PHE A 215 14.92 -10.17 -4.75
N TYR A 216 15.66 -11.24 -5.04
CA TYR A 216 15.70 -11.86 -6.36
C TYR A 216 14.35 -12.47 -6.75
N GLN A 217 13.68 -13.18 -5.84
CA GLN A 217 12.32 -13.68 -6.06
C GLN A 217 11.34 -12.54 -6.40
N ALA A 218 11.48 -11.39 -5.74
CA ALA A 218 10.70 -10.20 -6.06
C ALA A 218 11.03 -9.64 -7.46
N LEU A 219 12.30 -9.63 -7.87
CA LEU A 219 12.72 -9.20 -9.21
C LEU A 219 12.13 -10.07 -10.32
N ILE A 220 12.18 -11.40 -10.17
CA ILE A 220 11.63 -12.34 -11.17
C ILE A 220 10.10 -12.44 -11.12
N SER A 221 9.45 -11.86 -10.11
CA SER A 221 7.98 -11.81 -10.05
C SER A 221 7.39 -10.75 -10.99
N GLY A 222 8.22 -9.80 -11.45
CA GLY A 222 7.77 -8.63 -12.21
C GLY A 222 6.98 -7.61 -11.38
N PHE A 223 6.87 -7.75 -10.05
CA PHE A 223 6.25 -6.76 -9.17
C PHE A 223 7.27 -5.80 -8.57
N LYS A 224 7.01 -4.48 -8.68
CA LYS A 224 7.88 -3.42 -8.12
C LYS A 224 7.74 -3.30 -6.61
N GLU A 225 6.54 -3.53 -6.09
CA GLU A 225 6.16 -3.19 -4.73
C GLU A 225 6.98 -3.95 -3.68
N PRO A 226 7.17 -5.28 -3.78
CA PRO A 226 7.98 -6.00 -2.79
C PRO A 226 9.43 -5.50 -2.75
N ILE A 227 10.02 -5.15 -3.90
CA ILE A 227 11.40 -4.65 -4.00
C ILE A 227 11.55 -3.32 -3.23
N ILE A 228 10.68 -2.34 -3.53
CA ILE A 228 10.68 -1.03 -2.87
C ILE A 228 10.47 -1.20 -1.37
N ILE A 229 9.53 -2.05 -0.98
CA ILE A 229 9.20 -2.31 0.43
C ILE A 229 10.37 -2.96 1.17
N SER A 230 11.11 -3.88 0.53
CA SER A 230 12.30 -4.48 1.15
C SER A 230 13.32 -3.43 1.56
N VAL A 231 13.67 -2.54 0.62
CA VAL A 231 14.67 -1.50 0.82
C VAL A 231 14.17 -0.49 1.83
N LEU A 232 12.90 -0.09 1.72
CA LEU A 232 12.27 0.85 2.65
C LEU A 232 12.28 0.32 4.09
N VAL A 233 11.81 -0.92 4.32
CA VAL A 233 11.75 -1.53 5.66
C VAL A 233 13.15 -1.71 6.23
N LEU A 234 14.12 -2.21 5.45
CA LEU A 234 15.49 -2.35 5.90
C LEU A 234 16.09 -0.99 6.31
N GLY A 235 15.88 0.05 5.49
CA GLY A 235 16.33 1.41 5.79
C GLY A 235 15.70 1.97 7.08
N ILE A 236 14.39 1.81 7.24
CA ILE A 236 13.65 2.26 8.43
C ILE A 236 14.22 1.64 9.72
N PHE A 237 14.45 0.33 9.73
CA PHE A 237 14.93 -0.36 10.94
C PHE A 237 16.43 -0.18 11.21
N LEU A 238 17.23 0.12 10.19
CA LEU A 238 18.64 0.48 10.37
C LEU A 238 18.82 1.96 10.74
N TYR A 239 17.85 2.83 10.44
CA TYR A 239 17.96 4.27 10.65
C TYR A 239 18.31 4.67 12.09
N PRO A 240 17.70 4.11 13.16
CA PRO A 240 18.04 4.47 14.54
C PRO A 240 19.52 4.27 14.87
N ASN A 241 20.15 3.22 14.31
CA ASN A 241 21.54 2.85 14.56
C ASN A 241 22.54 3.50 13.57
N TYR A 242 22.10 3.80 12.34
CA TYR A 242 22.99 4.17 11.22
C TYR A 242 22.49 5.37 10.40
N LYS A 243 21.93 6.39 11.05
CA LYS A 243 21.29 7.58 10.42
C LYS A 243 21.97 8.12 9.16
N LYS A 244 23.28 8.43 9.23
CA LYS A 244 24.04 9.02 8.10
C LYS A 244 24.17 8.05 6.92
N LEU A 245 24.43 6.78 7.21
CA LEU A 245 24.58 5.75 6.18
C LEU A 245 23.24 5.44 5.51
N VAL A 246 22.17 5.32 6.32
CA VAL A 246 20.82 5.13 5.77
C VAL A 246 20.41 6.31 4.90
N ALA A 247 20.59 7.55 5.36
CA ALA A 247 20.26 8.73 4.56
C ALA A 247 21.11 8.82 3.28
N GLY A 248 22.41 8.52 3.36
CA GLY A 248 23.32 8.60 2.21
C GLY A 248 23.19 7.47 1.19
N ILE A 249 22.67 6.30 1.58
CA ILE A 249 22.59 5.11 0.70
C ILE A 249 21.13 4.78 0.33
N PHE A 250 20.24 4.64 1.32
CA PHE A 250 18.89 4.14 1.06
C PHE A 250 18.02 5.18 0.33
N ILE A 251 18.18 6.47 0.59
CA ILE A 251 17.42 7.51 -0.12
C ILE A 251 17.80 7.51 -1.62
N PRO A 252 19.08 7.59 -2.02
CA PRO A 252 19.45 7.46 -3.43
C PRO A 252 19.03 6.13 -4.06
N ILE A 253 19.18 5.01 -3.36
CA ILE A 253 18.75 3.70 -3.89
C ILE A 253 17.24 3.67 -4.14
N LEU A 254 16.42 4.18 -3.21
CA LEU A 254 14.97 4.26 -3.41
C LEU A 254 14.63 5.12 -4.62
N LEU A 255 15.27 6.27 -4.79
CA LEU A 255 15.08 7.12 -5.98
C LEU A 255 15.47 6.39 -7.27
N LEU A 256 16.61 5.68 -7.27
CA LEU A 256 17.06 4.87 -8.40
C LEU A 256 16.05 3.76 -8.72
N LEU A 257 15.54 3.05 -7.71
CA LEU A 257 14.51 2.02 -7.90
C LEU A 257 13.22 2.60 -8.49
N PHE A 258 12.80 3.79 -8.05
CA PHE A 258 11.63 4.45 -8.63
C PHE A 258 11.82 4.82 -10.11
N MET A 259 13.05 5.14 -10.53
CA MET A 259 13.37 5.40 -11.94
C MET A 259 13.52 4.11 -12.76
N PHE A 260 14.11 3.05 -12.18
CA PHE A 260 14.51 1.85 -12.91
C PHE A 260 13.42 0.76 -12.99
N LEU A 261 12.73 0.50 -11.87
CA LEU A 261 11.76 -0.60 -11.77
C LEU A 261 10.58 -0.51 -12.75
N PRO A 262 10.06 0.67 -13.14
CA PRO A 262 8.98 0.74 -14.12
C PRO A 262 9.38 0.15 -15.47
N THR A 263 10.52 0.57 -16.02
CA THR A 263 11.06 0.10 -17.30
C THR A 263 11.39 -1.38 -17.23
N TYR A 264 12.12 -1.80 -16.19
CA TYR A 264 12.44 -3.20 -15.96
C TYR A 264 11.19 -4.08 -15.93
N ASN A 265 10.19 -3.75 -15.10
CA ASN A 265 9.00 -4.59 -14.96
C ASN A 265 8.15 -4.62 -16.23
N ARG A 266 8.11 -3.55 -17.03
CA ARG A 266 7.39 -3.53 -18.31
C ARG A 266 7.98 -4.56 -19.25
N ILE A 267 9.28 -4.47 -19.52
CA ILE A 267 9.98 -5.38 -20.43
C ILE A 267 9.94 -6.81 -19.89
N PHE A 268 10.16 -6.98 -18.59
CA PHE A 268 10.08 -8.30 -17.95
C PHE A 268 8.70 -8.92 -18.17
N ARG A 269 7.61 -8.22 -17.85
CA ARG A 269 6.25 -8.75 -18.00
C ARG A 269 5.89 -9.01 -19.45
N GLN A 270 6.29 -8.12 -20.36
CA GLN A 270 6.02 -8.27 -21.78
C GLN A 270 6.61 -9.57 -22.36
N ASN A 271 7.79 -10.00 -21.87
CA ASN A 271 8.46 -11.20 -22.37
C ASN A 271 8.16 -12.45 -21.53
N ALA A 272 8.08 -12.33 -20.20
CA ALA A 272 7.87 -13.45 -19.29
C ALA A 272 6.39 -13.89 -19.22
N TRP A 273 5.44 -12.96 -19.32
CA TRP A 273 4.02 -13.28 -19.17
C TRP A 273 3.32 -13.57 -20.51
N SER A 274 3.90 -13.13 -21.63
CA SER A 274 3.48 -13.57 -22.97
C SER A 274 3.88 -15.03 -23.25
N GLY A 275 4.86 -15.55 -22.51
CA GLY A 275 5.44 -16.88 -22.74
C GLY A 275 6.56 -16.88 -23.78
N ASP A 276 7.01 -15.71 -24.25
CA ASP A 276 8.03 -15.59 -25.28
C ASP A 276 9.46 -15.85 -24.77
N ALA A 277 9.71 -15.67 -23.46
CA ALA A 277 11.02 -15.89 -22.85
C ALA A 277 10.91 -16.57 -21.47
N SER A 278 11.98 -17.29 -21.10
CA SER A 278 12.11 -17.79 -19.71
C SER A 278 12.25 -16.63 -18.72
N ALA A 279 11.92 -16.85 -17.44
CA ALA A 279 12.03 -15.78 -16.43
C ALA A 279 13.45 -15.20 -16.31
N ASP A 280 14.49 -16.02 -16.49
CA ASP A 280 15.87 -15.55 -16.44
C ASP A 280 16.26 -14.74 -17.69
N GLU A 281 15.78 -15.16 -18.86
CA GLU A 281 16.01 -14.45 -20.13
C GLU A 281 15.24 -13.12 -20.18
N ALA A 282 13.98 -13.11 -19.74
CA ALA A 282 13.19 -11.89 -19.59
C ALA A 282 13.82 -10.91 -18.58
N THR A 283 14.50 -11.43 -17.55
CA THR A 283 15.28 -10.60 -16.60
C THR A 283 16.46 -9.93 -17.30
N GLN A 284 17.23 -10.65 -18.11
CA GLN A 284 18.37 -10.09 -18.85
C GLN A 284 17.91 -9.01 -19.84
N LEU A 285 16.89 -9.31 -20.65
CA LEU A 285 16.30 -8.34 -21.58
C LEU A 285 15.81 -7.08 -20.88
N ALA A 286 15.17 -7.24 -19.72
CA ALA A 286 14.68 -6.12 -18.92
C ALA A 286 15.81 -5.30 -18.30
N LEU A 287 16.91 -5.92 -17.85
CA LEU A 287 18.08 -5.22 -17.33
C LEU A 287 18.79 -4.43 -18.44
N ASP A 288 18.99 -5.04 -19.60
CA ASP A 288 19.66 -4.39 -20.74
C ASP A 288 18.86 -3.19 -21.25
N ALA A 289 17.54 -3.34 -21.36
CA ALA A 289 16.65 -2.25 -21.75
C ALA A 289 16.66 -1.10 -20.71
N ALA A 290 16.62 -1.44 -19.41
CA ALA A 290 16.58 -0.44 -18.35
C ALA A 290 17.95 0.23 -18.08
N LEU A 291 19.07 -0.38 -18.48
CA LEU A 291 20.43 0.17 -18.36
C LEU A 291 20.92 0.94 -19.61
N GLY A 292 20.13 0.99 -20.69
CA GLY A 292 20.36 1.91 -21.81
C GLY A 292 20.69 1.28 -23.17
N ASN A 293 20.40 -0.01 -23.40
CA ASN A 293 20.63 -0.65 -24.70
C ASN A 293 19.36 -0.87 -25.55
N GLY A 294 18.20 -0.36 -25.14
CA GLY A 294 16.95 -0.46 -25.91
C GLY A 294 16.64 0.84 -26.67
N ASP A 295 16.38 0.73 -27.97
CA ASP A 295 16.04 1.86 -28.86
C ASP A 295 14.94 2.76 -28.28
N ALA A 296 15.24 4.06 -28.21
CA ALA A 296 14.37 5.13 -27.76
C ALA A 296 13.29 5.46 -28.81
N GLY A 297 12.33 4.54 -28.99
CA GLY A 297 11.37 4.58 -30.09
C GLY A 297 9.95 5.09 -29.78
N ASP A 298 9.42 4.92 -28.57
CA ASP A 298 8.00 5.22 -28.30
C ASP A 298 7.81 6.43 -27.38
N VAL A 299 7.04 7.41 -27.84
CA VAL A 299 6.73 8.69 -27.15
C VAL A 299 5.92 8.48 -25.86
N GLU A 300 5.38 7.27 -25.62
CA GLU A 300 4.79 6.84 -24.34
C GLU A 300 5.82 6.43 -23.27
N ASP A 301 7.11 6.30 -23.63
CA ASP A 301 8.21 5.82 -22.76
C ASP A 301 9.07 6.96 -22.15
N SER A 302 8.53 8.19 -22.05
CA SER A 302 9.23 9.27 -21.34
C SER A 302 9.10 9.17 -19.82
N ASN A 303 10.11 9.62 -19.07
CA ASN A 303 10.02 9.80 -17.61
C ASN A 303 8.78 10.60 -17.20
N TRP A 304 8.37 11.58 -18.02
CA TRP A 304 7.14 12.33 -17.83
C TRP A 304 5.90 11.44 -17.90
N GLY A 305 5.77 10.60 -18.93
CA GLY A 305 4.67 9.65 -19.06
C GLY A 305 4.52 8.73 -17.85
N PHE A 306 5.64 8.27 -17.27
CA PHE A 306 5.64 7.53 -16.02
C PHE A 306 5.09 8.36 -14.85
N LEU A 307 5.60 9.57 -14.64
CA LEU A 307 5.15 10.45 -13.55
C LEU A 307 3.66 10.79 -13.66
N VAL A 308 3.16 11.01 -14.88
CA VAL A 308 1.77 11.39 -15.16
C VAL A 308 0.83 10.20 -15.02
N TYR A 309 1.10 9.08 -15.71
CA TYR A 309 0.12 8.01 -15.93
C TYR A 309 0.36 6.75 -15.09
N ARG A 310 1.53 6.60 -14.45
CA ARG A 310 1.90 5.37 -13.70
C ARG A 310 2.21 5.61 -12.23
N LEU A 311 2.61 6.83 -11.87
CA LEU A 311 2.88 7.20 -10.49
C LEU A 311 1.59 7.68 -9.76
N SER A 312 0.59 8.12 -10.53
CA SER A 312 -0.72 8.56 -10.04
C SER A 312 -1.84 7.69 -10.61
N GLU A 313 -2.81 7.35 -9.77
CA GLU A 313 -4.04 6.64 -10.18
C GLU A 313 -5.19 7.60 -10.58
N ILE A 314 -4.92 8.91 -10.62
CA ILE A 314 -5.98 9.90 -10.85
C ILE A 314 -6.64 9.77 -12.23
N ASP A 315 -5.90 9.35 -13.26
CA ASP A 315 -6.46 9.12 -14.61
C ASP A 315 -7.56 8.05 -14.57
N MET A 316 -7.26 6.90 -13.94
CA MET A 316 -8.22 5.82 -13.79
C MET A 316 -9.45 6.29 -13.00
N PHE A 317 -9.23 7.07 -11.93
CA PHE A 317 -10.32 7.59 -11.13
C PHE A 317 -11.21 8.55 -11.94
N ILE A 318 -10.63 9.41 -12.78
CA ILE A 318 -11.38 10.31 -13.67
C ILE A 318 -12.32 9.50 -14.57
N LYS A 319 -11.83 8.45 -15.24
CA LYS A 319 -12.67 7.59 -16.10
C LYS A 319 -13.86 6.98 -15.36
N PHE A 320 -13.67 6.55 -14.11
CA PHE A 320 -14.77 6.06 -13.27
C PHE A 320 -15.75 7.16 -12.84
N THR A 321 -15.28 8.37 -12.51
CA THR A 321 -16.17 9.49 -12.16
C THR A 321 -16.92 10.05 -13.38
N GLN A 322 -16.38 9.90 -14.58
CA GLN A 322 -17.02 10.29 -15.83
C GLN A 322 -18.11 9.31 -16.23
N SER A 323 -17.87 8.01 -16.05
CA SER A 323 -18.85 6.95 -16.34
C SER A 323 -19.91 6.82 -15.25
N THR A 324 -19.57 6.98 -13.97
CA THR A 324 -20.52 6.79 -12.86
C THR A 324 -20.91 8.12 -12.21
N PRO A 325 -22.19 8.52 -12.19
CA PRO A 325 -23.39 7.73 -12.50
C PRO A 325 -23.96 7.90 -13.92
N LYS A 326 -23.24 8.51 -14.87
CA LYS A 326 -23.80 8.92 -16.17
C LYS A 326 -24.15 7.75 -17.09
N THR A 327 -23.24 6.80 -17.24
CA THR A 327 -23.36 5.61 -18.12
C THR A 327 -23.55 4.33 -17.31
N VAL A 328 -23.01 4.28 -16.09
CA VAL A 328 -23.13 3.15 -15.16
C VAL A 328 -23.67 3.68 -13.84
N ASP A 329 -24.71 3.07 -13.30
CA ASP A 329 -25.26 3.45 -12.00
C ASP A 329 -24.30 3.12 -10.85
N PHE A 330 -24.49 3.78 -9.71
CA PHE A 330 -23.78 3.39 -8.49
C PHE A 330 -24.06 1.94 -8.12
N TYR A 331 -23.02 1.21 -7.72
CA TYR A 331 -23.08 -0.21 -7.44
C TYR A 331 -23.77 -0.53 -6.10
N GLY A 332 -23.93 0.44 -5.20
CA GLY A 332 -24.56 0.23 -3.90
C GLY A 332 -23.92 -0.89 -3.09
N SER A 333 -24.71 -1.85 -2.58
CA SER A 333 -24.20 -3.00 -1.81
C SER A 333 -23.49 -4.07 -2.65
N LYS A 334 -23.59 -4.02 -3.98
CA LYS A 334 -23.11 -5.09 -4.87
C LYS A 334 -21.61 -5.37 -4.68
N LEU A 335 -20.78 -4.35 -4.50
CA LEU A 335 -19.34 -4.53 -4.28
C LEU A 335 -19.05 -5.25 -2.96
N LEU A 336 -19.84 -5.00 -1.92
CA LEU A 336 -19.72 -5.68 -0.63
C LEU A 336 -20.21 -7.13 -0.73
N GLU A 337 -21.27 -7.40 -1.49
CA GLU A 337 -21.74 -8.76 -1.77
C GLU A 337 -20.69 -9.57 -2.53
N GLN A 338 -20.09 -9.00 -3.59
CA GLN A 338 -18.99 -9.61 -4.34
C GLN A 338 -17.78 -9.87 -3.43
N SER A 339 -17.49 -8.96 -2.51
CA SER A 339 -16.41 -9.13 -1.53
C SER A 339 -16.70 -10.24 -0.51
N ALA A 340 -17.95 -10.37 -0.07
CA ALA A 340 -18.37 -11.46 0.80
C ALA A 340 -18.24 -12.83 0.11
N MET A 341 -18.56 -12.89 -1.19
CA MET A 341 -18.31 -14.10 -1.99
C MET A 341 -16.81 -14.42 -2.06
N ALA A 342 -15.95 -13.41 -2.26
CA ALA A 342 -14.51 -13.60 -2.39
C ALA A 342 -13.88 -14.30 -1.17
N VAL A 343 -14.38 -14.02 0.04
CA VAL A 343 -13.92 -14.62 1.31
C VAL A 343 -14.10 -16.14 1.33
N ILE A 344 -15.15 -16.68 0.73
CA ILE A 344 -15.48 -18.12 0.78
C ILE A 344 -14.41 -18.92 0.01
N PRO A 345 -13.66 -19.84 0.64
CA PRO A 345 -12.66 -20.64 -0.05
C PRO A 345 -13.28 -21.52 -1.14
N ARG A 346 -12.55 -21.70 -2.26
CA ARG A 346 -13.03 -22.52 -3.40
C ARG A 346 -13.30 -23.99 -3.03
N ILE A 347 -12.72 -24.52 -1.95
CA ILE A 347 -13.05 -25.88 -1.48
C ILE A 347 -14.51 -26.00 -1.00
N PHE A 348 -15.09 -24.92 -0.46
CA PHE A 348 -16.48 -24.90 -0.02
C PHE A 348 -17.44 -24.39 -1.13
N TRP A 349 -16.91 -23.69 -2.14
CA TRP A 349 -17.65 -23.26 -3.31
C TRP A 349 -16.77 -23.37 -4.57
N PRO A 350 -16.71 -24.55 -5.22
CA PRO A 350 -15.83 -24.78 -6.37
C PRO A 350 -16.14 -23.84 -7.55
N ASP A 351 -17.42 -23.71 -7.88
CA ASP A 351 -17.95 -22.88 -8.98
C ASP A 351 -18.05 -21.39 -8.62
N LYS A 352 -17.33 -20.93 -7.58
CA LYS A 352 -17.32 -19.53 -7.18
C LYS A 352 -16.84 -18.66 -8.35
N PRO A 353 -17.56 -17.56 -8.69
CA PRO A 353 -17.13 -16.62 -9.70
C PRO A 353 -15.69 -16.14 -9.49
N SER A 354 -14.96 -15.92 -10.58
CA SER A 354 -13.61 -15.36 -10.47
C SER A 354 -13.70 -13.90 -10.04
N THR A 355 -13.05 -13.56 -8.93
CA THR A 355 -12.95 -12.18 -8.47
C THR A 355 -12.31 -11.27 -9.52
N GLU A 356 -11.34 -11.79 -10.27
CA GLU A 356 -10.70 -11.06 -11.37
C GLU A 356 -11.72 -10.70 -12.46
N GLU A 357 -12.55 -11.65 -12.88
CA GLU A 357 -13.56 -11.45 -13.93
C GLU A 357 -14.60 -10.41 -13.49
N LEU A 358 -15.12 -10.53 -12.26
CA LEU A 358 -16.10 -9.58 -11.71
C LEU A 358 -15.58 -8.13 -11.68
N ILE A 359 -14.29 -7.95 -11.35
CA ILE A 359 -13.66 -6.63 -11.34
C ILE A 359 -13.42 -6.14 -12.76
N MET A 360 -12.95 -7.01 -13.65
CA MET A 360 -12.66 -6.62 -15.04
C MET A 360 -13.94 -6.25 -15.81
N GLU A 361 -15.07 -6.90 -15.56
CA GLU A 361 -16.36 -6.48 -16.10
C GLU A 361 -16.67 -5.01 -15.77
N ARG A 362 -16.48 -4.62 -14.50
CA ARG A 362 -16.64 -3.22 -14.05
C ARG A 362 -15.68 -2.26 -14.74
N VAL A 363 -14.43 -2.68 -14.96
CA VAL A 363 -13.40 -1.88 -15.66
C VAL A 363 -13.78 -1.68 -17.13
N TYR A 364 -14.33 -2.71 -17.77
CA TYR A 364 -14.80 -2.65 -19.16
C TYR A 364 -16.05 -1.78 -19.31
N ASP A 365 -17.02 -1.92 -18.40
CA ASP A 365 -18.27 -1.16 -18.44
C ASP A 365 -18.02 0.34 -18.19
N ALA A 366 -17.02 0.67 -17.37
CA ALA A 366 -16.57 2.04 -17.15
C ALA A 366 -15.70 2.60 -18.29
N GLY A 367 -15.37 1.80 -19.32
CA GLY A 367 -14.54 2.23 -20.45
C GLY A 367 -13.08 2.49 -20.09
N VAL A 368 -12.59 1.96 -18.97
CA VAL A 368 -11.21 2.18 -18.50
C VAL A 368 -10.22 1.43 -19.40
N ILE A 369 -10.59 0.21 -19.81
CA ILE A 369 -9.84 -0.66 -20.73
C ILE A 369 -10.82 -1.26 -21.75
N ASN A 370 -10.33 -1.54 -22.97
CA ASN A 370 -11.09 -2.27 -23.98
C ASN A 370 -11.16 -3.78 -23.64
N ARG A 371 -12.32 -4.41 -23.83
CA ARG A 371 -12.53 -5.86 -23.63
C ARG A 371 -11.54 -6.76 -24.39
N ASN A 372 -10.96 -6.27 -25.49
CA ASN A 372 -9.96 -6.99 -26.28
C ASN A 372 -8.52 -6.82 -25.75
N SER A 373 -8.31 -6.06 -24.68
CA SER A 373 -6.99 -5.88 -24.07
C SER A 373 -6.64 -7.04 -23.14
N THR A 374 -5.36 -7.44 -23.12
CA THR A 374 -4.82 -8.45 -22.21
C THR A 374 -4.39 -7.87 -20.85
N VAL A 375 -4.64 -6.57 -20.62
CA VAL A 375 -4.19 -5.87 -19.40
C VAL A 375 -5.24 -5.92 -18.31
N SER A 376 -4.84 -6.36 -17.12
CA SER A 376 -5.64 -6.24 -15.89
C SER A 376 -5.39 -4.88 -15.23
N ALA A 377 -6.45 -4.06 -15.08
CA ALA A 377 -6.41 -2.81 -14.34
C ALA A 377 -7.42 -2.85 -13.20
N LYS A 378 -6.91 -3.06 -11.98
CA LYS A 378 -7.75 -3.16 -10.79
C LYS A 378 -8.02 -1.77 -10.24
N PRO A 379 -9.29 -1.40 -9.96
CA PRO A 379 -9.61 -0.15 -9.30
C PRO A 379 -8.92 -0.04 -7.94
N ALA A 380 -8.50 1.17 -7.61
CA ALA A 380 -8.04 1.48 -6.26
C ALA A 380 -9.21 1.46 -5.27
N PHE A 381 -8.92 1.24 -3.99
CA PHE A 381 -9.95 1.15 -2.94
C PHE A 381 -10.86 2.39 -2.87
N ILE A 382 -10.29 3.59 -3.05
CA ILE A 382 -11.04 4.85 -3.06
C ILE A 382 -11.99 4.98 -4.27
N VAL A 383 -11.65 4.33 -5.39
CA VAL A 383 -12.50 4.28 -6.58
C VAL A 383 -13.72 3.41 -6.29
N ASP A 384 -13.54 2.21 -5.73
CA ASP A 384 -14.67 1.37 -5.33
C ASP A 384 -15.56 2.05 -4.29
N ALA A 385 -14.97 2.81 -3.38
CA ALA A 385 -15.73 3.64 -2.43
C ALA A 385 -16.59 4.69 -3.12
N TYR A 386 -16.08 5.35 -4.17
CA TYR A 386 -16.86 6.25 -5.01
C TYR A 386 -17.96 5.50 -5.78
N LEU A 387 -17.65 4.36 -6.38
CA LEU A 387 -18.61 3.57 -7.16
C LEU A 387 -19.76 3.03 -6.31
N THR A 388 -19.59 2.94 -4.99
CA THR A 388 -20.64 2.52 -4.06
C THR A 388 -21.73 3.58 -3.89
N PHE A 389 -21.36 4.81 -3.46
CA PHE A 389 -22.32 5.90 -3.14
C PHE A 389 -21.74 7.31 -3.39
N GLY A 390 -20.87 7.48 -4.38
CA GLY A 390 -20.20 8.75 -4.69
C GLY A 390 -19.33 9.26 -3.54
N GLY A 391 -19.32 10.58 -3.34
CA GLY A 391 -18.54 11.22 -2.26
C GLY A 391 -18.88 10.73 -0.84
N LEU A 392 -20.15 10.37 -0.58
CA LEU A 392 -20.55 9.78 0.69
C LEU A 392 -19.93 8.40 0.89
N GLY A 393 -19.88 7.59 -0.18
CA GLY A 393 -19.22 6.29 -0.18
C GLY A 393 -17.73 6.41 0.16
N ILE A 394 -17.03 7.40 -0.40
CA ILE A 394 -15.64 7.72 -0.05
C ILE A 394 -15.51 8.02 1.44
N PHE A 395 -16.31 8.96 1.97
CA PHE A 395 -16.23 9.35 3.37
C PHE A 395 -16.41 8.15 4.31
N VAL A 396 -17.48 7.38 4.14
CA VAL A 396 -17.81 6.26 5.02
C VAL A 396 -16.78 5.13 4.91
N THR A 397 -16.45 4.73 3.69
CA THR A 397 -15.55 3.58 3.46
C THR A 397 -14.13 3.89 3.90
N MET A 398 -13.62 5.10 3.61
CA MET A 398 -12.27 5.49 4.03
C MET A 398 -12.16 5.62 5.55
N LEU A 399 -13.20 6.13 6.21
CA LEU A 399 -13.29 6.15 7.68
C LEU A 399 -13.19 4.73 8.27
N ILE A 400 -13.98 3.80 7.74
CA ILE A 400 -13.95 2.38 8.15
C ILE A 400 -12.57 1.77 7.89
N TYR A 401 -11.98 2.05 6.72
CA TYR A 401 -10.68 1.52 6.33
C TYR A 401 -9.57 1.93 7.31
N GLY A 402 -9.52 3.21 7.69
CA GLY A 402 -8.59 3.71 8.70
C GLY A 402 -8.82 3.10 10.08
N ALA A 403 -10.08 2.99 10.49
CA ALA A 403 -10.46 2.37 11.76
C ALA A 403 -10.02 0.89 11.82
N VAL A 404 -10.32 0.11 10.77
CA VAL A 404 -9.96 -1.32 10.70
C VAL A 404 -8.44 -1.49 10.72
N ALA A 405 -7.69 -0.71 9.93
CA ALA A 405 -6.22 -0.74 9.94
C ALA A 405 -5.67 -0.53 11.35
N GLN A 406 -6.18 0.47 12.05
CA GLN A 406 -5.73 0.82 13.39
C GLN A 406 -6.14 -0.24 14.44
N ILE A 407 -7.37 -0.74 14.39
CA ILE A 407 -7.85 -1.79 15.30
C ILE A 407 -7.00 -3.04 15.17
N ILE A 408 -6.71 -3.47 13.95
CA ILE A 408 -5.88 -4.66 13.69
C ILE A 408 -4.46 -4.42 14.20
N SER A 409 -3.83 -3.27 13.91
CA SER A 409 -2.48 -2.97 14.42
C SER A 409 -2.42 -3.00 15.95
N VAL A 410 -3.36 -2.33 16.63
CA VAL A 410 -3.43 -2.34 18.11
C VAL A 410 -3.67 -3.76 18.64
N LYS A 411 -4.54 -4.54 17.99
CA LYS A 411 -4.78 -5.93 18.36
C LYS A 411 -3.53 -6.79 18.19
N ALA A 412 -2.78 -6.60 17.11
CA ALA A 412 -1.53 -7.31 16.86
C ALA A 412 -0.48 -6.97 17.94
N GLU A 413 -0.31 -5.70 18.31
CA GLU A 413 0.59 -5.32 19.42
C GLU A 413 0.18 -5.96 20.75
N LYS A 414 -1.13 -6.00 21.05
CA LYS A 414 -1.67 -6.65 22.25
C LYS A 414 -1.41 -8.16 22.28
N LEU A 415 -1.57 -8.85 21.15
CA LEU A 415 -1.41 -10.30 21.04
C LEU A 415 0.06 -10.72 21.04
N PHE A 416 0.95 -9.96 20.38
CA PHE A 416 2.33 -10.38 20.14
C PHE A 416 3.36 -9.68 21.01
N GLY A 417 2.92 -8.89 21.98
CA GLY A 417 3.79 -8.37 23.03
C GLY A 417 4.46 -7.03 22.72
N GLY A 418 3.88 -6.23 21.82
CA GLY A 418 4.34 -4.88 21.47
C GLY A 418 4.63 -4.66 19.99
N TYR A 419 5.19 -3.48 19.68
CA TYR A 419 5.36 -2.95 18.33
C TYR A 419 6.14 -3.86 17.36
N ILE A 420 7.29 -4.43 17.75
CA ILE A 420 8.14 -5.17 16.79
C ILE A 420 7.43 -6.42 16.26
N LEU A 421 6.88 -7.25 17.13
CA LEU A 421 6.20 -8.47 16.69
C LEU A 421 4.77 -8.18 16.22
N GLY A 422 4.04 -7.30 16.91
CA GLY A 422 2.66 -6.97 16.56
C GLY A 422 2.57 -6.15 15.27
N THR A 423 3.13 -4.94 15.28
CA THR A 423 2.97 -4.02 14.14
C THR A 423 4.01 -4.27 13.04
N ALA A 424 5.29 -4.33 13.38
CA ALA A 424 6.34 -4.40 12.37
C ALA A 424 6.43 -5.77 11.67
N LEU A 425 6.17 -6.87 12.37
CA LEU A 425 6.15 -8.21 11.78
C LEU A 425 4.74 -8.61 11.34
N ILE A 426 3.80 -8.74 12.29
CA ILE A 426 2.50 -9.38 12.03
C ILE A 426 1.58 -8.49 11.20
N PHE A 427 1.35 -7.24 11.61
CA PHE A 427 0.51 -6.32 10.85
C PHE A 427 1.11 -6.04 9.47
N SER A 428 2.38 -5.67 9.42
CA SER A 428 3.07 -5.33 8.16
C SER A 428 3.25 -6.53 7.22
N GLY A 429 3.49 -7.72 7.77
CA GLY A 429 3.68 -8.96 7.01
C GLY A 429 2.38 -9.56 6.50
N LEU A 430 1.33 -9.61 7.32
CA LEU A 430 0.05 -10.23 6.93
C LEU A 430 -0.91 -9.25 6.25
N PHE A 431 -0.88 -7.97 6.61
CA PHE A 431 -1.85 -6.96 6.15
C PHE A 431 -1.22 -5.91 5.22
N GLN A 432 -0.16 -6.28 4.51
CA GLN A 432 0.53 -5.41 3.54
C GLN A 432 -0.43 -4.82 2.49
N ILE A 433 -1.52 -5.53 2.14
CA ILE A 433 -2.56 -5.03 1.22
C ILE A 433 -3.21 -3.72 1.69
N MET A 434 -3.23 -3.48 3.01
CA MET A 434 -3.77 -2.26 3.61
C MET A 434 -2.88 -1.04 3.35
N TRP A 435 -1.67 -1.19 2.81
CA TRP A 435 -0.79 -0.06 2.56
C TRP A 435 -1.23 0.75 1.34
N ARG A 436 -1.52 0.05 0.22
CA ARG A 436 -1.98 0.68 -1.03
C ARG A 436 -3.50 0.70 -1.14
N GLY A 437 -4.16 -0.31 -0.60
CA GLY A 437 -5.55 -0.62 -0.95
C GLY A 437 -5.64 -1.19 -2.37
N LEU A 438 -6.51 -2.17 -2.56
CA LEU A 438 -6.93 -2.68 -3.87
C LEU A 438 -8.46 -2.60 -3.92
N SER A 439 -9.07 -3.18 -4.94
CA SER A 439 -10.53 -3.32 -4.98
C SER A 439 -11.06 -4.02 -3.71
N PHE A 440 -12.33 -3.77 -3.40
CA PHE A 440 -12.97 -4.25 -2.18
C PHE A 440 -12.85 -5.77 -2.01
N GLU A 441 -13.00 -6.51 -3.11
CA GLU A 441 -13.03 -7.95 -3.11
C GLU A 441 -11.68 -8.53 -2.69
N PHE A 442 -10.58 -7.99 -3.22
CA PHE A 442 -9.22 -8.40 -2.84
C PHE A 442 -8.89 -7.97 -1.42
N LEU A 443 -9.20 -6.71 -1.06
CA LEU A 443 -8.87 -6.19 0.26
C LEU A 443 -9.59 -6.97 1.35
N ILE A 444 -10.91 -7.13 1.27
CA ILE A 444 -11.73 -7.79 2.30
C ILE A 444 -11.33 -9.26 2.43
N ASN A 445 -11.16 -9.97 1.32
CA ASN A 445 -10.71 -11.35 1.34
C ASN A 445 -9.33 -11.49 2.02
N THR A 446 -8.35 -10.69 1.62
CA THR A 446 -7.00 -10.78 2.21
C THR A 446 -7.02 -10.38 3.68
N VAL A 447 -7.68 -9.28 4.06
CA VAL A 447 -7.76 -8.83 5.46
C VAL A 447 -8.43 -9.87 6.34
N PHE A 448 -9.52 -10.48 5.87
CA PHE A 448 -10.21 -11.53 6.61
C PHE A 448 -9.29 -12.72 6.90
N TRP A 449 -8.67 -13.30 5.87
CA TRP A 449 -7.80 -14.45 6.04
C TRP A 449 -6.52 -14.09 6.81
N SER A 450 -5.99 -12.88 6.65
CA SER A 450 -4.83 -12.41 7.42
C SER A 450 -5.14 -12.28 8.90
N TYR A 451 -6.37 -11.89 9.25
CA TYR A 451 -6.83 -11.87 10.63
C TYR A 451 -6.94 -13.28 11.21
N ILE A 452 -7.47 -14.24 10.44
CA ILE A 452 -7.47 -15.66 10.85
C ILE A 452 -6.03 -16.17 11.06
N SER A 453 -5.12 -15.91 10.10
CA SER A 453 -3.70 -16.25 10.20
C SER A 453 -3.05 -15.67 11.44
N MET A 454 -3.30 -14.39 11.73
CA MET A 454 -2.80 -13.72 12.93
C MET A 454 -3.22 -14.46 14.21
N LEU A 455 -4.50 -14.85 14.33
CA LEU A 455 -5.01 -15.59 15.49
C LEU A 455 -4.41 -16.99 15.60
N VAL A 456 -4.26 -17.70 14.48
CA VAL A 456 -3.65 -19.04 14.43
C VAL A 456 -2.18 -18.97 14.85
N ILE A 457 -1.40 -18.03 14.30
CA ILE A 457 0.01 -17.83 14.66
C ILE A 457 0.13 -17.51 16.15
N HIS A 458 -0.69 -16.60 16.68
CA HIS A 458 -0.70 -16.30 18.11
C HIS A 458 -0.95 -17.55 18.96
N LYS A 459 -1.95 -18.37 18.58
CA LYS A 459 -2.26 -19.61 19.30
C LYS A 459 -1.11 -20.61 19.25
N ILE A 460 -0.43 -20.76 18.10
CA ILE A 460 0.75 -21.62 17.98
C ILE A 460 1.87 -21.11 18.90
N LEU A 461 2.21 -19.83 18.85
CA LEU A 461 3.31 -19.28 19.65
C LEU A 461 3.07 -19.36 21.17
N THR A 462 1.82 -19.20 21.61
CA THR A 462 1.43 -19.36 23.02
C THR A 462 1.47 -20.83 23.44
N MET A 463 0.94 -21.75 22.62
CA MET A 463 1.00 -23.20 22.89
C MET A 463 2.44 -23.73 22.91
N SER A 464 3.34 -23.17 22.09
CA SER A 464 4.76 -23.52 22.06
C SER A 464 5.60 -22.82 23.15
N ASN A 465 4.98 -22.06 24.08
CA ASN A 465 5.65 -21.29 25.13
C ASN A 465 6.72 -20.29 24.62
N ILE A 466 6.59 -19.84 23.37
CA ILE A 466 7.46 -18.80 22.79
C ILE A 466 7.00 -17.43 23.28
N LEU A 467 5.69 -17.17 23.27
CA LEU A 467 5.08 -16.03 23.93
C LEU A 467 4.77 -16.40 25.38
N LYS A 468 5.42 -15.72 26.33
CA LYS A 468 5.19 -15.91 27.77
C LYS A 468 4.35 -14.77 28.33
N GLU A 469 3.32 -15.11 29.08
CA GLU A 469 2.49 -14.14 29.79
C GLU A 469 3.32 -13.47 30.91
N ILE A 470 3.13 -12.16 31.09
CA ILE A 470 3.85 -11.34 32.08
C ILE A 470 3.26 -11.49 33.47
#